data_AF-A0A5C6A179-F1
#
_entry.id   AF-A0A5C6A179-F1
#
_cell.length_a   1.000
_cell.length_b   1.000
_cell.length_c   1.000
_cell.angle_alpha   90.00
_cell.angle_beta   90.00
_cell.angle_gamma   90.00
#
_symmetry.space_group_name_H-M   'P 1'
#
loop_
_entity.id
_entity.type
_entity.pdbx_description
1 polymer ?
#
loop_
_entity_poly.entity_id
_entity_poly.type
_entity_poly.pdbx_seq_one_letter_code
_entity_poly.pdbx_strand_id
1 'polypeptide(L)'
;MISRILSLLGLSRPVPDRTSNTKVLTAVTGDRFGWPAGRELIALDTVVLTLPMELLDESKPMSECLDAHDDIGIDIPSDGDAFHIRLTPGQWASPRRSCQAKISGEPGVTYRFKLASESKASGEP
;
A
#
# COMPACT_ATOMS: atom_id res chain seq x y z
N MET A 1 46.04 34.96 7.73
CA MET A 1 45.74 33.74 8.53
C MET A 1 44.41 33.19 8.04
N ILE A 2 44.26 31.87 8.10
CA ILE A 2 43.42 31.01 7.26
C ILE A 2 41.91 31.09 7.59
N SER A 3 41.10 31.20 6.53
CA SER A 3 39.83 30.50 6.24
C SER A 3 38.93 30.02 7.40
N ARG A 4 37.63 30.32 7.32
CA ARG A 4 36.60 29.29 7.06
C ARG A 4 35.19 29.89 6.89
N ILE A 5 34.72 29.79 5.66
CA ILE A 5 33.30 29.79 5.25
C ILE A 5 32.62 28.59 5.91
N LEU A 6 31.44 28.77 6.49
CA LEU A 6 30.51 27.65 6.73
C LEU A 6 29.13 28.02 6.21
N SER A 7 28.90 27.63 4.95
CA SER A 7 27.58 27.52 4.35
C SER A 7 26.84 26.40 5.06
N LEU A 8 25.80 26.73 5.81
CA LEU A 8 24.84 25.74 6.30
C LEU A 8 23.98 25.30 5.12
N LEU A 9 24.39 24.17 4.55
CA LEU A 9 23.70 23.38 3.56
C LEU A 9 22.22 23.23 3.94
N GLY A 10 21.35 23.71 3.04
CA GLY A 10 19.97 23.28 3.00
C GLY A 10 19.93 21.77 2.84
N LEU A 11 19.48 21.07 3.88
CA LEU A 11 19.03 19.69 3.79
C LEU A 11 17.69 19.70 3.05
N SER A 12 17.75 19.95 1.75
CA SER A 12 16.76 19.40 0.83
C SER A 12 16.85 17.89 0.99
N ARG A 13 16.02 17.33 1.87
CA ARG A 13 15.75 15.90 1.88
C ARG A 13 15.51 15.52 0.43
N PRO A 14 16.23 14.54 -0.13
CA PRO A 14 15.82 13.99 -1.40
C PRO A 14 14.41 13.43 -1.15
N VAL A 15 13.40 14.13 -1.67
CA VAL A 15 12.14 13.49 -1.99
C VAL A 15 12.58 12.32 -2.85
N PRO A 16 12.33 11.05 -2.45
CA PRO A 16 12.67 9.95 -3.32
C PRO A 16 11.95 10.24 -4.62
N ASP A 17 12.73 10.50 -5.68
CA ASP A 17 12.23 10.58 -7.04
C ASP A 17 11.77 9.17 -7.37
N ARG A 18 10.56 8.87 -6.90
CA ARG A 18 9.86 7.63 -7.14
C ARG A 18 9.29 7.76 -8.54
N THR A 19 10.16 7.79 -9.54
CA THR A 19 9.86 7.31 -10.90
C THR A 19 9.61 5.78 -10.84
N SER A 20 8.82 5.33 -9.86
CA SER A 20 8.13 4.05 -9.97
C SER A 20 7.09 4.27 -11.04
N ASN A 21 7.13 3.45 -12.08
CA ASN A 21 6.09 3.35 -13.09
C ASN A 21 4.78 2.95 -12.37
N THR A 22 4.08 3.97 -11.86
CA THR A 22 2.97 3.81 -10.92
C THR A 22 1.71 3.80 -11.76
N LYS A 23 1.33 2.61 -12.20
CA LYS A 23 0.14 2.43 -13.02
C LYS A 23 -1.11 2.68 -12.18
N VAL A 24 -1.96 3.58 -12.64
CA VAL A 24 -3.32 3.70 -12.11
C VAL A 24 -4.09 2.47 -12.59
N LEU A 25 -4.62 1.72 -11.63
CA LEU A 25 -5.49 0.59 -11.87
C LEU A 25 -6.93 1.02 -11.60
N THR A 26 -7.83 0.54 -12.45
CA THR A 26 -9.28 0.67 -12.30
C THR A 26 -9.84 -0.72 -12.02
N ALA A 27 -10.69 -0.84 -11.01
CA ALA A 27 -11.33 -2.10 -10.67
C ALA A 27 -12.77 -1.86 -10.22
N VAL A 28 -13.61 -2.88 -10.33
CA VAL A 28 -15.00 -2.89 -9.85
C VAL A 28 -15.18 -3.88 -8.72
N THR A 29 -16.28 -3.76 -7.99
CA THR A 29 -16.63 -4.71 -6.93
C THR A 29 -16.61 -6.16 -7.43
N GLY A 30 -15.92 -7.02 -6.68
CA GLY A 30 -15.73 -8.44 -7.03
C GLY A 30 -14.41 -8.73 -7.73
N ASP A 31 -13.74 -7.73 -8.32
CA ASP A 31 -12.43 -7.90 -8.95
C ASP A 31 -11.39 -8.38 -7.94
N ARG A 32 -10.53 -9.30 -8.38
CA ARG A 32 -9.41 -9.82 -7.59
C ARG A 32 -8.10 -9.48 -8.26
N PHE A 33 -7.09 -9.19 -7.45
CA PHE A 33 -5.72 -9.00 -7.93
C PHE A 33 -4.72 -9.60 -6.95
N GLY A 34 -3.58 -10.04 -7.49
CA GLY A 34 -2.44 -10.43 -6.68
C GLY A 34 -1.78 -9.17 -6.13
N TRP A 35 -1.64 -9.09 -4.81
CA TRP A 35 -0.96 -8.00 -4.13
C TRP A 35 0.38 -8.51 -3.59
N PRO A 36 1.51 -8.17 -4.23
CA PRO A 36 2.83 -8.63 -3.80
C PRO A 36 3.22 -8.06 -2.43
N ALA A 37 4.03 -8.81 -1.69
CA ALA A 37 4.65 -8.35 -0.44
C ALA A 37 5.43 -7.04 -0.64
N GLY A 38 5.33 -6.12 0.31
CA GLY A 38 6.02 -4.83 0.31
C GLY A 38 5.56 -3.86 -0.78
N ARG A 39 4.53 -4.23 -1.56
CA ARG A 39 4.00 -3.43 -2.65
C ARG A 39 3.02 -2.43 -2.08
N GLU A 40 3.32 -1.15 -2.22
CA GLU A 40 2.40 -0.11 -1.78
C GLU A 40 1.22 0.05 -2.75
N LEU A 41 0.02 0.06 -2.18
CA LEU A 41 -1.21 0.47 -2.83
C LEU A 41 -1.62 1.82 -2.25
N ILE A 42 -1.82 2.81 -3.12
CA ILE A 42 -2.30 4.15 -2.77
C ILE A 42 -3.71 4.32 -3.34
N ALA A 43 -4.67 4.59 -2.48
CA ALA A 43 -6.05 4.82 -2.88
C ALA A 43 -6.21 6.18 -3.57
N LEU A 44 -6.86 6.22 -4.72
CA LEU A 44 -7.27 7.48 -5.38
C LEU A 44 -8.74 7.80 -5.13
N ASP A 45 -9.56 6.76 -4.94
CA ASP A 45 -10.94 6.82 -4.48
C ASP A 45 -11.05 6.08 -3.13
N THR A 46 -12.16 6.25 -2.41
CA THR A 46 -12.42 5.40 -1.23
C THR A 46 -12.64 3.96 -1.69
N VAL A 47 -11.75 3.04 -1.28
CA VAL A 47 -11.80 1.63 -1.65
C VAL A 47 -11.84 0.75 -0.39
N VAL A 48 -12.65 -0.29 -0.43
CA VAL A 48 -12.62 -1.36 0.57
C VAL A 48 -12.00 -2.59 -0.06
N LEU A 49 -11.00 -3.16 0.60
CA LEU A 49 -10.31 -4.37 0.16
C LEU A 49 -10.63 -5.49 1.13
N THR A 50 -11.12 -6.62 0.61
CA THR A 50 -11.19 -7.88 1.36
C THR A 50 -9.87 -8.61 1.18
N LEU A 51 -9.24 -8.96 2.30
CA LEU A 51 -7.95 -9.64 2.40
C LEU A 51 -8.10 -10.95 3.17
N PRO A 52 -7.35 -12.02 2.83
CA PRO A 52 -7.45 -13.29 3.51
C PRO A 52 -6.93 -13.19 4.96
N MET A 53 -7.62 -13.83 5.91
CA MET A 53 -7.17 -13.90 7.31
C MET A 53 -5.81 -14.57 7.47
N GLU A 54 -5.41 -15.44 6.54
CA GLU A 54 -4.08 -16.05 6.48
C GLU A 54 -2.94 -15.03 6.38
N LEU A 55 -3.22 -13.79 5.94
CA LEU A 55 -2.27 -12.69 5.94
C LEU A 55 -1.95 -12.21 7.36
N LEU A 56 -2.89 -12.37 8.29
CA LEU A 56 -2.68 -12.08 9.70
C LEU A 56 -2.01 -13.27 10.38
N ASP A 57 -1.27 -12.95 11.43
CA ASP A 57 -0.71 -13.92 12.36
C ASP A 57 -1.24 -13.54 13.73
N GLU A 58 -2.08 -14.39 14.32
CA GLU A 58 -2.75 -14.10 15.60
C GLU A 58 -1.74 -13.86 16.75
N SER A 59 -0.52 -14.35 16.60
CA SER A 59 0.57 -14.14 17.57
C SER A 59 1.26 -12.79 17.43
N LYS A 60 0.94 -12.00 16.39
CA LYS A 60 1.63 -10.75 16.05
C LYS A 60 0.67 -9.57 15.94
N PRO A 61 1.16 -8.35 16.23
CA PRO A 61 0.38 -7.15 15.97
C PRO A 61 0.13 -6.96 14.47
N MET A 62 -0.97 -6.28 14.13
CA MET A 62 -1.34 -5.97 12.74
C MET A 62 -0.22 -5.27 11.96
N SER A 63 0.55 -4.38 12.63
CA SER A 63 1.69 -3.67 12.04
C SER A 63 2.82 -4.58 11.54
N GLU A 64 2.89 -5.82 12.02
CA GLU A 64 3.84 -6.82 11.50
C GLU A 64 3.30 -7.61 10.31
N CYS A 65 2.00 -7.48 10.00
CA CYS A 65 1.34 -8.14 8.88
C CYS A 65 1.03 -7.16 7.73
N LEU A 66 0.68 -5.92 8.06
CA LEU A 66 0.24 -4.89 7.15
C LEU A 66 0.82 -3.53 7.58
N ASP A 67 1.65 -2.93 6.72
CA ASP A 67 2.02 -1.53 6.88
C ASP A 67 0.93 -0.67 6.24
N ALA A 68 0.47 0.35 6.96
CA ALA A 68 -0.52 1.26 6.42
C ALA A 68 -0.38 2.65 7.02
N HIS A 69 -1.05 3.61 6.41
CA HIS A 69 -1.29 4.91 7.01
C HIS A 69 -2.05 4.74 8.35
N ASP A 70 -1.77 5.59 9.35
CA ASP A 70 -2.19 5.37 10.75
C ASP A 70 -3.72 5.37 10.98
N ASP A 71 -4.50 5.90 10.03
CA ASP A 71 -5.93 6.15 10.14
C ASP A 71 -6.77 5.34 9.13
N ILE A 72 -6.24 4.22 8.64
CA ILE A 72 -7.04 3.32 7.79
C ILE A 72 -8.09 2.58 8.62
N GLY A 73 -9.27 2.34 8.04
CA GLY A 73 -10.29 1.51 8.67
C GLY A 73 -9.92 0.04 8.55
N ILE A 74 -9.92 -0.71 9.65
CA ILE A 74 -9.74 -2.17 9.64
C ILE A 74 -10.94 -2.80 10.33
N ASP A 75 -11.56 -3.76 9.65
CA ASP A 75 -12.71 -4.53 10.15
C ASP A 75 -12.38 -6.03 10.04
N ILE A 76 -12.33 -6.71 11.18
CA ILE A 76 -12.00 -8.14 11.28
C ILE A 76 -13.24 -8.86 11.83
N PRO A 77 -14.00 -9.58 10.98
CA PRO A 77 -15.16 -10.33 11.43
C PRO A 77 -14.74 -11.52 12.31
N SER A 78 -15.53 -11.83 13.33
CA SER A 78 -15.20 -12.88 14.32
C SER A 78 -15.19 -14.31 13.75
N ASP A 79 -15.98 -14.56 12.69
CA ASP A 79 -16.17 -15.90 12.09
C ASP A 79 -15.88 -15.93 10.58
N GLY A 80 -14.95 -15.10 10.10
CA GLY A 80 -14.62 -14.96 8.67
C GLY A 80 -13.27 -15.57 8.28
N ASP A 81 -13.15 -15.96 7.02
CA ASP A 81 -11.87 -16.32 6.37
C ASP A 81 -11.14 -15.09 5.80
N ALA A 82 -11.74 -13.90 5.92
CA ALA A 82 -11.23 -12.66 5.40
C ALA A 82 -11.54 -11.47 6.31
N PHE A 83 -10.67 -10.46 6.26
CA PHE A 83 -10.85 -9.17 6.90
C PHE A 83 -10.92 -8.06 5.86
N HIS A 84 -11.36 -6.88 6.28
CA HIS A 84 -11.54 -5.72 5.42
C HIS A 84 -10.62 -4.59 5.85
N ILE A 85 -10.01 -3.94 4.86
CA ILE A 85 -9.38 -2.64 5.06
C ILE A 85 -10.08 -1.60 4.19
N ARG A 86 -10.26 -0.41 4.74
CA ARG A 86 -10.83 0.74 4.06
C ARG A 86 -9.77 1.81 3.93
N LEU A 87 -9.48 2.18 2.68
CA LEU A 87 -8.57 3.25 2.34
C LEU A 87 -9.36 4.41 1.74
N THR A 88 -9.17 5.62 2.26
CA THR A 88 -9.67 6.86 1.67
C THR A 88 -8.65 7.44 0.69
N PRO A 89 -9.05 8.37 -0.20
CA PRO A 89 -8.12 8.99 -1.15
C PRO A 89 -6.87 9.53 -0.47
N GLY A 90 -5.70 9.18 -1.00
CA GLY A 90 -4.39 9.57 -0.47
C GLY A 90 -3.82 8.64 0.60
N GLN A 91 -4.63 7.77 1.21
CA GLN A 91 -4.13 6.73 2.11
C GLN A 91 -3.45 5.60 1.34
N TRP A 92 -2.54 4.93 2.02
CA TRP A 92 -1.79 3.80 1.47
C TRP A 92 -1.74 2.64 2.44
N ALA A 93 -1.55 1.45 1.88
CA ALA A 93 -1.22 0.23 2.61
C ALA A 93 -0.26 -0.63 1.81
N SER A 94 0.39 -1.59 2.48
CA SER A 94 1.35 -2.52 1.91
C SER A 94 1.41 -3.79 2.77
N PRO A 95 1.05 -4.97 2.23
CA PRO A 95 1.10 -6.20 3.00
C PRO A 95 2.55 -6.68 3.13
N ARG A 96 2.91 -7.22 4.29
CA ARG A 96 4.25 -7.78 4.53
C ARG A 96 4.47 -9.13 3.85
N ARG A 97 3.37 -9.80 3.45
CA ARG A 97 3.36 -11.05 2.68
C ARG A 97 2.48 -10.88 1.43
N SER A 98 2.79 -11.61 0.36
CA SER A 98 1.96 -11.60 -0.84
C SER A 98 0.59 -12.20 -0.54
N CYS A 99 -0.48 -11.60 -1.06
CA CYS A 99 -1.84 -12.09 -0.87
C CYS A 99 -2.70 -11.86 -2.11
N GLN A 100 -3.89 -12.47 -2.13
CA GLN A 100 -4.93 -12.14 -3.11
C GLN A 100 -5.92 -11.17 -2.48
N ALA A 101 -5.98 -9.95 -3.01
CA ALA A 101 -6.93 -8.94 -2.56
C ALA A 101 -8.17 -8.94 -3.47
N LYS A 102 -9.33 -8.65 -2.90
CA LYS A 102 -10.59 -8.48 -3.63
C LYS A 102 -11.18 -7.09 -3.35
N ILE A 103 -11.66 -6.43 -4.39
CA ILE A 103 -12.38 -5.16 -4.28
C ILE A 103 -13.77 -5.42 -3.73
N SER A 104 -14.12 -4.70 -2.67
CA SER A 104 -15.42 -4.73 -2.01
C SER A 104 -16.04 -3.35 -2.04
N GLY A 105 -17.37 -3.30 -2.17
CA GLY A 105 -18.12 -2.05 -2.26
C GLY A 105 -19.41 -2.21 -3.05
N GLU A 106 -19.93 -1.10 -3.57
CA GLU A 106 -21.17 -1.11 -4.33
C GLU A 106 -20.98 -1.72 -5.73
N PRO A 107 -21.91 -2.56 -6.21
CA PRO A 107 -21.89 -3.07 -7.57
C PRO A 107 -21.97 -1.93 -8.60
N GLY A 108 -21.16 -2.00 -9.66
CA GLY A 108 -21.16 -1.00 -10.74
C GLY A 108 -20.33 0.26 -10.48
N VAL A 109 -19.78 0.45 -9.27
CA VAL A 109 -18.84 1.53 -8.97
C VAL A 109 -17.43 1.13 -9.42
N THR A 110 -16.74 2.05 -10.10
CA THR A 110 -15.32 1.90 -10.46
C THR A 110 -14.45 2.59 -9.43
N TYR A 111 -13.50 1.85 -8.87
CA TYR A 111 -12.52 2.31 -7.91
C TYR A 111 -11.16 2.47 -8.59
N ARG A 112 -10.45 3.55 -8.27
CA ARG A 112 -9.10 3.79 -8.75
C ARG A 112 -8.10 3.72 -7.60
N PHE A 113 -6.99 3.04 -7.87
CA PHE A 113 -5.85 3.01 -6.98
C PHE A 113 -4.57 2.87 -7.78
N LYS A 114 -3.47 3.29 -7.17
CA LYS A 114 -2.13 3.11 -7.70
C LYS A 114 -1.52 1.92 -6.99
N LEU A 115 -1.16 0.90 -7.75
CA LEU A 115 -0.26 -0.15 -7.25
C LEU A 115 1.10 0.14 -7.84
N ALA A 116 2.12 0.32 -7.00
CA ALA A 116 3.47 0.49 -7.53
C ALA A 116 3.78 -0.75 -8.43
N SER A 117 4.45 -0.61 -9.59
CA SER A 117 4.87 -1.77 -10.39
C SER A 117 6.29 -2.19 -10.04
N GLU A 118 6.60 -3.50 -10.08
CA GLU A 118 7.93 -4.06 -9.80
C GLU A 118 9.04 -3.06 -10.12
N SER A 119 9.70 -2.54 -9.08
CA SER A 119 11.04 -2.02 -9.26
C SER A 119 11.82 -3.26 -9.62
N LYS A 120 12.06 -3.50 -10.92
CA LYS A 120 13.15 -4.37 -11.31
C LYS A 120 14.34 -3.87 -10.53
N ALA A 121 14.76 -4.61 -9.50
CA ALA A 121 16.12 -4.52 -9.05
C ALA A 121 16.92 -5.01 -10.27
N SER A 122 17.32 -4.07 -11.14
CA SER A 122 18.44 -4.26 -12.04
C SER A 122 19.66 -4.44 -11.16
N GLY A 123 19.82 -5.66 -10.65
CA GLY A 123 21.09 -6.21 -10.25
C GLY A 123 21.52 -7.16 -11.36
N GLU A 124 22.06 -6.59 -12.43
CA GLU A 124 23.00 -7.27 -13.33
C GLU A 124 24.43 -6.93 -12.84
N PRO A 125 25.47 -7.72 -13.16
CA PRO A 125 25.52 -9.09 -13.70
C PRO A 125 26.15 -10.10 -12.72
#